data_AF-A0A3N5T9F5-F1
#
_entry.id   AF-A0A3N5T9F5-F1
#
_cell.length_a   1.000
_cell.length_b   1.000
_cell.length_c   1.000
_cell.angle_alpha   90.00
_cell.angle_beta   90.00
_cell.angle_gamma   90.00
#
_symmetry.space_group_name_H-M   'P 1'
#
loop_
_entity.id
_entity.type
_entity.pdbx_description
1 polymer ?
#
loop_
_entity_poly.entity_id
_entity_poly.type
_entity_poly.pdbx_seq_one_letter_code
_entity_poly.pdbx_strand_id
1 'polypeptide(L)' 'MNHRLIFIFLDGLGLGENSGHNPFFMQGRKGFFHDLLQDIPSMKTSVETDQLVFCGIDAVCGVDGLPQSATGQTSL' A
#
# COMPACT_ATOMS: atom_id res chain seq x y z
N MET A 1 5.04 27.60 -9.49
CA MET A 1 4.19 26.44 -9.83
C MET A 1 3.50 25.96 -8.57
N ASN A 2 2.18 25.82 -8.58
CA ASN A 2 1.41 25.49 -7.38
C ASN A 2 1.27 23.97 -7.30
N HIS A 3 2.07 23.30 -6.45
CA HIS A 3 2.01 21.85 -6.28
C HIS A 3 0.86 21.49 -5.34
N ARG A 4 0.04 20.51 -5.72
CA ARG A 4 -1.06 19.99 -4.90
C ARG A 4 -0.75 18.54 -4.57
N LEU A 5 -0.74 18.21 -3.29
CA LEU A 5 -0.58 16.85 -2.79
C LEU A 5 -1.95 16.31 -2.41
N ILE A 6 -2.26 15.08 -2.85
CA ILE A 6 -3.42 14.33 -2.39
C ILE A 6 -2.87 13.14 -1.59
N PHE A 7 -3.22 13.07 -0.32
CA PHE A 7 -2.91 11.93 0.54
C PHE A 7 -4.18 11.12 0.79
N ILE A 8 -4.16 9.84 0.42
CA ILE A 8 -5.32 8.94 0.52
C ILE A 8 -4.99 7.82 1.50
N PHE A 9 -5.82 7.68 2.53
CA PHE A 9 -5.76 6.57 3.46
C PHE A 9 -6.85 5.54 3.13
N LEU A 10 -6.45 4.28 2.91
CA LEU A 10 -7.36 3.18 2.57
C LEU A 10 -7.45 2.21 3.75
N ASP A 11 -8.51 2.35 4.55
CA ASP A 11 -8.71 1.52 5.73
C ASP A 11 -9.00 0.05 5.35
N GLY A 12 -8.53 -0.88 6.19
CA GLY A 12 -8.67 -2.32 5.97
C GLY A 12 -7.87 -2.86 4.78
N LEU A 13 -6.97 -2.07 4.19
CA LEU A 13 -6.15 -2.46 3.05
C LEU A 13 -4.69 -2.71 3.48
N GLY A 14 -4.20 -3.92 3.28
CA GLY A 14 -2.81 -4.29 3.53
C GLY A 14 -2.13 -4.90 2.30
N LEU A 15 -0.80 -4.97 2.35
CA LEU A 15 -0.01 -5.71 1.36
C LEU A 15 0.21 -7.14 1.85
N GLY A 16 -0.23 -8.11 1.04
CA GLY A 16 -0.11 -9.53 1.33
C GLY A 16 0.83 -10.26 0.39
N GLU A 17 1.00 -11.56 0.62
CA GLU A 17 1.71 -12.46 -0.29
C GLU A 17 0.95 -12.66 -1.61
N ASN A 18 1.68 -13.02 -2.65
CA ASN A 18 1.11 -13.41 -3.94
C ASN A 18 0.55 -14.84 -3.87
N SER A 19 -0.59 -15.00 -3.20
CA SER A 19 -1.23 -16.29 -2.95
C SER A 19 -2.71 -16.29 -3.30
N GLY A 20 -3.30 -17.49 -3.38
CA GLY A 20 -4.73 -17.67 -3.66
C GLY A 20 -5.68 -17.04 -2.63
N HIS A 21 -5.17 -16.63 -1.46
CA HIS A 21 -5.93 -15.98 -0.40
C HIS A 21 -5.85 -14.45 -0.44
N ASN A 22 -4.98 -13.87 -1.27
CA ASN A 22 -4.85 -12.43 -1.43
C ASN A 22 -5.80 -11.94 -2.55
N PRO A 23 -6.86 -11.15 -2.24
CA PRO A 23 -7.78 -10.66 -3.25
C PRO A 23 -7.11 -9.81 -4.34
N PHE A 24 -6.09 -9.01 -3.99
CA PHE A 24 -5.31 -8.25 -4.98
C PHE A 24 -4.54 -9.17 -5.91
N PHE A 25 -3.98 -10.27 -5.41
CA PHE A 25 -3.29 -11.22 -6.29
C PHE A 25 -4.25 -11.93 -7.24
N MET A 26 -5.43 -12.29 -6.73
CA MET A 26 -6.42 -13.04 -7.50
C MET A 26 -7.13 -12.18 -8.55
N GLN A 27 -7.36 -10.89 -8.27
CA GLN A 27 -8.20 -10.01 -9.10
C GLN A 27 -7.44 -8.80 -9.67
N GLY A 28 -6.34 -8.41 -9.05
CA GLY A 28 -5.60 -7.17 -9.32
C GLY A 28 -4.70 -7.20 -10.55
N ARG A 29 -4.91 -8.14 -11.49
CA ARG A 29 -4.28 -8.09 -12.83
C ARG A 29 -5.01 -7.17 -13.81
N LYS A 30 -6.09 -6.53 -13.36
CA LYS A 30 -6.89 -5.57 -14.14
C LYS A 30 -7.34 -4.45 -13.20
N GLY A 31 -7.32 -3.21 -13.69
CA GLY A 31 -7.86 -2.04 -13.00
C GLY A 31 -6.80 -1.10 -12.42
N PHE A 32 -7.28 -0.07 -11.71
CA PHE A 32 -6.52 1.13 -11.39
C PHE A 32 -5.14 0.87 -10.76
N PHE A 33 -5.03 0.01 -9.74
CA PHE A 33 -3.75 -0.26 -9.10
C PHE A 33 -2.74 -0.97 -10.02
N HIS A 34 -3.22 -1.87 -10.87
CA HIS A 34 -2.35 -2.51 -11.87
C HIS A 34 -1.83 -1.49 -12.86
N ASP A 35 -2.70 -0.61 -13.35
CA ASP A 35 -2.34 0.41 -14.34
C ASP A 35 -1.42 1.48 -13.72
N LEU A 36 -1.63 1.80 -12.44
CA LEU A 36 -0.82 2.79 -11.72
C LEU A 36 0.57 2.26 -11.34
N LEU A 37 0.65 1.02 -10.84
CA LEU A 37 1.89 0.42 -10.35
C LEU A 37 2.64 -0.37 -11.43
N GLN A 38 1.99 -0.66 -12.56
CA GLN A 38 2.46 -1.61 -13.58
C GLN A 38 2.76 -3.02 -13.01
N ASP A 39 2.17 -3.32 -11.85
CA ASP A 39 2.34 -4.57 -11.10
C ASP A 39 1.11 -4.78 -10.19
N ILE A 40 1.01 -5.93 -9.55
CA ILE A 40 -0.03 -6.23 -8.56
C ILE A 40 0.44 -5.77 -7.17
N PRO A 41 -0.37 -5.01 -6.41
CA PRO A 41 -0.03 -4.67 -5.02
C PRO A 41 0.31 -5.91 -4.17
N SER A 42 1.55 -6.00 -3.71
CA SER A 42 2.05 -7.09 -2.88
C SER A 42 3.16 -6.59 -1.95
N MET A 43 3.55 -7.40 -0.96
CA MET A 43 4.67 -7.08 -0.06
C MET A 43 6.01 -6.85 -0.76
N LYS A 44 6.15 -7.27 -2.03
CA LYS A 44 7.38 -7.12 -2.83
C LYS A 44 7.31 -5.96 -3.81
N THR A 45 6.16 -5.33 -3.96
CA THR A 45 5.94 -4.30 -4.96
C THR A 45 6.39 -2.95 -4.39
N SER A 46 7.28 -2.29 -5.11
CA SER A 46 7.75 -0.94 -4.81
C SER A 46 7.85 -0.15 -6.11
N VAL A 47 7.27 1.06 -6.14
CA VAL A 47 7.30 1.96 -7.29
C VAL A 47 7.74 3.33 -6.82
N GLU A 48 8.76 3.88 -7.46
CA GLU A 48 9.24 5.24 -7.20
C GLU A 48 9.44 5.93 -8.54
N THR A 49 8.70 7.01 -8.76
CA THR A 49 8.78 7.89 -9.93
C THR A 49 8.64 9.33 -9.47
N ASP A 50 8.92 10.29 -10.36
CA ASP A 50 8.72 11.72 -10.08
C ASP A 50 7.27 12.10 -9.68
N GLN A 51 6.29 11.22 -9.94
CA GLN A 51 4.87 11.48 -9.74
C GLN A 51 4.21 10.53 -8.72
N LEU A 52 4.89 9.48 -8.28
CA LEU A 52 4.31 8.41 -7.46
C LEU A 52 5.38 7.73 -6.62
N VAL A 53 5.08 7.57 -5.33
CA VAL A 53 5.81 6.67 -4.43
C VAL A 53 4.82 5.65 -3.89
N PHE A 54 5.16 4.37 -4.04
CA PHE A 54 4.46 3.23 -3.47
C PHE A 54 5.50 2.30 -2.85
N CYS A 55 5.40 2.06 -1.56
CA CYS A 55 6.25 1.11 -0.85
C CYS A 55 5.46 0.47 0.29
N GLY A 56 5.82 -0.77 0.62
CA GLY A 56 5.39 -1.36 1.89
C GLY A 56 6.10 -0.65 3.04
N ILE A 57 5.34 -0.34 4.09
CA ILE A 57 5.86 0.28 5.31
C ILE A 57 5.77 -0.70 6.48
N ASP A 58 6.66 -0.54 7.45
CA ASP A 58 6.62 -1.28 8.70
C ASP A 58 5.43 -0.81 9.54
N ALA A 59 4.45 -1.70 9.74
CA ALA A 59 3.23 -1.38 10.48
C ALA A 59 3.48 -1.14 11.99
N VAL A 60 4.65 -1.49 12.52
CA VAL A 60 5.03 -1.16 13.90
C VAL A 60 5.99 0.02 14.02
N CYS A 61 6.47 0.57 12.91
CA CYS A 61 7.44 1.68 12.86
C CYS A 61 8.63 1.51 13.83
N GLY A 62 9.14 0.28 13.96
CA GLY A 62 10.24 -0.05 14.88
C GLY A 62 9.88 -0.08 16.37
N VAL A 63 8.59 -0.07 16.73
CA VAL A 63 8.12 -0.21 18.13
C VAL A 63 7.77 -1.66 18.41
N ASP A 64 8.28 -2.21 19.52
CA ASP A 64 7.99 -3.58 19.93
C ASP A 64 6.49 -3.79 20.22
N GLY A 65 5.89 -4.83 19.63
CA GLY A 65 4.50 -5.20 19.84
C GLY A 65 3.78 -5.62 18.57
N LEU A 66 2.46 -5.76 18.66
CA LEU A 66 1.61 -5.95 17.49
C LEU A 66 1.25 -4.59 16.88
N PRO A 67 1.15 -4.48 15.54
CA PRO A 67 0.70 -3.27 14.89
C PRO A 67 -0.67 -2.87 15.44
N GLN A 68 -0.83 -1.59 15.77
CA GLN A 68 -2.11 -1.06 16.21
C GLN A 68 -3.04 -0.95 15.01
N SER A 69 -4.35 -1.11 15.24
CA SER A 69 -5.35 -0.86 14.21
C SER A 69 -5.17 0.54 13.66
N ALA A 70 -5.09 0.67 12.34
CA ALA A 70 -4.91 1.97 11.69
C ALA A 70 -6.09 2.94 11.91
N THR A 71 -7.18 2.47 12.52
CA THR A 71 -8.32 3.28 13.00
C THR A 71 -8.07 3.99 14.34
N GLY A 72 -7.02 3.63 15.07
CA GLY A 72 -6.72 4.13 16.41
C GLY A 72 -5.45 4.97 16.46
N GLN A 73 -5.56 6.24 16.07
CA GLN A 73 -4.51 7.28 16.13
C GLN A 73 -3.32 7.05 15.18
N THR A 74 -3.22 7.97 14.23
CA THR A 74 -2.21 8.10 13.18
C THR A 74 -0.79 7.89 13.68
N SER A 75 -0.13 6.85 13.19
CA SER A 75 1.31 6.86 12.98
C SER A 75 1.54 6.40 11.55
N LEU A 76 1.76 7.39 10.68
CA LEU A 76 2.53 7.26 9.45
C LEU A 76 3.90 7.87 9.73
#